data_AF-A0A8J7VFA3-F1
#
_entry.id   AF-A0A8J7VFA3-F1
#
_cell.length_a   1.000
_cell.length_b   1.000
_cell.length_c   1.000
_cell.angle_alpha   90.00
_cell.angle_beta   90.00
_cell.angle_gamma   90.00
#
_symmetry.space_group_name_H-M   'P 1'
#
loop_
_entity.id
_entity.type
_entity.pdbx_description
1 polymer ?
#
loop_
_entity_poly.entity_id
_entity_poly.type
_entity_poly.pdbx_seq_one_letter_code
_entity_poly.pdbx_strand_id
1 'polypeptide(L)'
;MKFFLRHSSARRATGSLLVLLLLLCGLSVRAGTDVAPGVTGTLVAPTGESVPGTPVVVEWLALNAGPAPVSFAPPPRIEARLTRGDQSWLVTLRGLEPAAVELAPGGFHRFRYELVVPHDCSGLIVLETLLPGQPVARAAWPVAPHAVAEEKEPFRKMAGLKAAADEIERTFQGRLAAHESIYFIYGADAPAAKFQFSFKYRLMNLTEGDATRLPLTLQAGYTQRSLWDISADSSPFYDTSYMPELILESLAPLHEQQAVRWLGYQVAFKHESNGRAGDISRSLNTVYLRSGFTLGRMDDWHLIVAPEIFLYVGSRENNPDIADYRGYGQLRVALGRYQNGPALIYTGHVGRGWERFSHQLDLTVPFKTSLLDFETYVLVQYFNGYGESLLSYRDKFETVRAGISFVR
;
A
#
# COMPACT_ATOMS: atom_id res chain seq x y z
N MET A 1 39.41 4.50 -71.58
CA MET A 1 40.43 5.40 -71.02
C MET A 1 40.87 4.80 -69.69
N LYS A 2 42.02 4.12 -69.69
CA LYS A 2 43.26 4.55 -69.01
C LYS A 2 43.09 4.67 -67.48
N PHE A 3 43.89 4.05 -66.61
CA PHE A 3 45.08 3.16 -66.69
C PHE A 3 45.34 2.86 -65.17
N PHE A 4 45.52 1.59 -64.75
CA PHE A 4 46.82 1.03 -64.30
C PHE A 4 47.30 1.56 -62.91
N LEU A 5 47.72 0.77 -61.92
CA LEU A 5 48.95 -0.04 -61.77
C LEU A 5 49.27 -0.04 -60.26
N ARG A 6 49.98 -0.94 -59.58
CA ARG A 6 51.09 -1.89 -59.82
C ARG A 6 51.24 -2.58 -58.44
N HIS A 7 51.85 -3.72 -58.17
CA HIS A 7 52.58 -4.82 -58.82
C HIS A 7 53.15 -5.59 -57.60
N SER A 8 53.56 -6.85 -57.63
CA SER A 8 53.59 -7.86 -58.67
C SER A 8 54.11 -9.13 -58.02
N SER A 9 53.58 -10.26 -58.49
CA SER A 9 54.30 -11.46 -58.93
C SER A 9 55.34 -12.07 -57.99
N ALA A 10 55.31 -13.37 -57.77
CA ALA A 10 55.42 -14.39 -58.80
C ALA A 10 55.25 -15.75 -58.10
N ARG A 11 54.87 -16.87 -58.71
CA ARG A 11 54.51 -17.31 -60.05
C ARG A 11 54.09 -18.76 -59.85
N ARG A 12 53.06 -19.20 -60.58
CA ARG A 12 52.85 -20.55 -61.15
C ARG A 12 52.77 -21.73 -60.15
N ALA A 13 52.04 -22.81 -60.42
CA ALA A 13 50.96 -23.15 -61.32
C ALA A 13 50.53 -24.57 -60.91
N THR A 14 49.26 -24.72 -60.56
CA THR A 14 48.33 -25.79 -60.98
C THR A 14 48.68 -27.26 -60.73
N GLY A 15 47.79 -27.92 -59.97
CA GLY A 15 47.62 -29.37 -59.91
C GLY A 15 46.66 -29.77 -58.78
N SER A 16 45.36 -29.80 -59.05
CA SER A 16 44.35 -30.56 -58.26
C SER A 16 44.67 -32.06 -58.38
N LEU A 17 44.43 -32.97 -57.43
CA LEU A 17 43.43 -33.06 -56.37
C LEU A 17 43.88 -34.16 -55.37
N LEU A 18 43.62 -33.95 -54.08
CA LEU A 18 43.25 -34.93 -53.04
C LEU A 18 44.29 -35.91 -52.42
N VAL A 19 44.19 -36.02 -51.08
CA VAL A 19 44.34 -37.21 -50.20
C VAL A 19 45.64 -37.41 -49.37
N LEU A 20 45.40 -37.41 -48.04
CA LEU A 20 46.06 -38.12 -46.92
C LEU A 20 47.52 -37.80 -46.56
N LEU A 21 47.77 -37.36 -45.31
CA LEU A 21 48.34 -38.16 -44.19
C LEU A 21 49.80 -38.59 -44.47
N LEU A 22 50.80 -38.39 -43.60
CA LEU A 22 50.84 -38.70 -42.16
C LEU A 22 52.28 -38.45 -41.64
N LEU A 23 52.41 -38.35 -40.30
CA LEU A 23 53.59 -38.50 -39.41
C LEU A 23 54.43 -37.22 -39.16
N LEU A 24 54.79 -36.80 -37.94
CA LEU A 24 54.71 -37.40 -36.59
C LEU A 24 54.97 -36.33 -35.50
N CYS A 25 54.38 -36.60 -34.32
CA CYS A 25 54.79 -36.21 -32.95
C CYS A 25 54.54 -34.78 -32.41
N GLY A 26 53.68 -34.74 -31.39
CA GLY A 26 53.63 -33.69 -30.37
C GLY A 26 52.41 -33.85 -29.47
N LEU A 27 52.57 -34.44 -28.28
CA LEU A 27 51.53 -34.57 -27.25
C LEU A 27 50.80 -33.23 -27.02
N SER A 28 49.48 -33.26 -27.11
CA SER A 28 48.61 -32.39 -26.32
C SER A 28 47.28 -33.09 -26.10
N VAL A 29 47.00 -33.42 -24.84
CA VAL A 29 45.68 -33.88 -24.40
C VAL A 29 44.72 -32.72 -24.63
N ARG A 30 43.92 -32.78 -25.70
CA ARG A 30 42.74 -31.93 -25.86
C ARG A 30 41.61 -32.60 -25.09
N ALA A 31 41.21 -32.01 -23.97
CA ALA A 31 39.93 -32.30 -23.34
C ALA A 31 38.82 -31.79 -24.28
N GLY A 32 38.34 -32.67 -25.16
CA GLY A 32 37.19 -32.43 -26.02
C GLY A 32 35.90 -32.59 -25.24
N THR A 33 35.10 -31.52 -25.17
CA THR A 33 33.74 -31.50 -24.64
C THR A 33 32.76 -31.96 -25.74
N ASP A 34 32.79 -33.24 -26.11
CA ASP A 34 31.75 -33.81 -26.99
C ASP A 34 30.66 -34.43 -26.11
N VAL A 35 29.47 -33.82 -26.12
CA VAL A 35 28.27 -34.39 -25.50
C VAL A 35 27.88 -35.64 -26.29
N ALA A 36 27.73 -36.78 -25.62
CA ALA A 36 27.48 -38.08 -26.24
C ALA A 36 26.28 -38.04 -27.22
N PRO A 37 26.36 -38.72 -28.38
CA PRO A 37 25.27 -38.74 -29.36
C PRO A 37 24.00 -39.33 -28.75
N GLY A 38 22.89 -38.56 -28.76
CA GLY A 38 21.57 -39.00 -28.30
C GLY A 38 21.05 -38.33 -27.02
N VAL A 39 21.88 -37.56 -26.31
CA VAL A 39 21.44 -36.74 -25.17
C VAL A 39 21.26 -35.28 -25.61
N THR A 40 20.09 -34.70 -25.34
CA THR A 40 19.78 -33.29 -25.62
C THR A 40 19.62 -32.52 -24.32
N GLY A 41 20.18 -31.30 -24.27
CA GLY A 41 20.05 -30.39 -23.14
C GLY A 41 18.96 -29.34 -23.31
N THR A 42 18.24 -29.03 -22.22
CA THR A 42 17.44 -27.78 -22.10
C THR A 42 17.74 -27.07 -20.78
N LEU A 43 17.51 -25.76 -20.72
CA LEU A 43 17.73 -24.94 -19.53
C LEU A 43 16.41 -24.69 -18.81
N VAL A 44 16.45 -24.72 -17.49
CA VAL A 44 15.36 -24.26 -16.61
C VAL A 44 15.82 -22.99 -15.92
N ALA A 45 15.00 -21.95 -16.01
CA ALA A 45 15.23 -20.68 -15.35
C ALA A 45 15.28 -20.85 -13.82
N PRO A 46 16.08 -20.03 -13.12
CA PRO A 46 16.10 -20.03 -11.66
C PRO A 46 14.75 -19.58 -11.10
N THR A 47 14.40 -20.07 -9.91
CA THR A 47 13.19 -19.61 -9.20
C THR A 47 13.48 -18.34 -8.41
N GLY A 48 12.83 -17.23 -8.77
CA GLY A 48 12.99 -15.93 -8.09
C GLY A 48 13.81 -14.90 -8.89
N GLU A 49 13.94 -13.70 -8.35
CA GLU A 49 14.77 -12.64 -8.94
C GLU A 49 16.25 -12.85 -8.59
N SER A 50 17.15 -12.70 -9.57
CA SER A 50 18.60 -12.73 -9.34
C SER A 50 19.19 -11.33 -9.16
N VAL A 51 20.30 -11.18 -8.45
CA VAL A 51 20.97 -9.89 -8.24
C VAL A 51 22.26 -9.79 -9.09
N PRO A 52 22.59 -8.64 -9.69
CA PRO A 52 23.80 -8.49 -10.50
C PRO A 52 25.04 -8.65 -9.62
N GLY A 53 26.05 -9.36 -10.11
CA GLY A 53 27.27 -9.69 -9.37
C GLY A 53 27.13 -10.87 -8.40
N THR A 54 25.95 -11.50 -8.29
CA THR A 54 25.76 -12.68 -7.43
C THR A 54 25.72 -13.98 -8.24
N PRO A 55 26.19 -15.11 -7.66
CA PRO A 55 26.02 -16.42 -8.26
C PRO A 55 24.54 -16.81 -8.35
N VAL A 56 24.14 -17.33 -9.49
CA VAL A 56 22.79 -17.82 -9.79
C VAL A 56 22.90 -19.26 -10.27
N VAL A 57 22.06 -20.13 -9.71
CA VAL A 57 21.98 -21.53 -10.11
C VAL A 57 20.89 -21.72 -11.14
N VAL A 58 21.26 -22.22 -12.31
CA VAL A 58 20.35 -22.69 -13.35
C VAL A 58 20.39 -24.21 -13.42
N GLU A 59 19.28 -24.84 -13.81
CA GLU A 59 19.28 -26.29 -14.05
C GLU A 59 19.41 -26.56 -15.54
N TRP A 60 20.32 -27.46 -15.90
CA TRP A 60 20.42 -28.02 -17.24
C TRP A 60 19.87 -29.45 -17.22
N LEU A 61 18.77 -29.64 -17.94
CA LEU A 61 18.06 -30.91 -18.03
C LEU A 61 18.61 -31.72 -19.20
N ALA A 62 19.29 -32.81 -18.90
CA ALA A 62 19.75 -33.78 -19.89
C ALA A 62 18.65 -34.79 -20.16
N LEU A 63 18.23 -34.94 -21.42
CA LEU A 63 17.24 -35.92 -21.86
C LEU A 63 17.89 -36.93 -22.81
N ASN A 64 17.82 -38.22 -22.47
CA ASN A 64 18.23 -39.29 -23.39
C ASN A 64 17.09 -39.57 -24.38
N ALA A 65 17.20 -39.06 -25.61
CA ALA A 65 16.24 -39.28 -26.67
C ALA A 65 16.54 -40.57 -27.49
N GLY A 66 17.60 -41.29 -27.15
CA GLY A 66 18.00 -42.52 -27.80
C GLY A 66 17.25 -43.77 -27.29
N PRO A 67 17.32 -44.89 -28.03
CA PRO A 67 16.63 -46.13 -27.69
C PRO A 67 17.36 -47.00 -26.65
N ALA A 68 18.57 -46.63 -26.22
CA ALA A 68 19.40 -47.40 -25.29
C ALA A 68 19.83 -46.55 -24.08
N PRO A 69 20.09 -47.16 -22.91
CA PRO A 69 20.67 -46.45 -21.78
C PRO A 69 22.02 -45.82 -22.12
N VAL A 70 22.29 -44.63 -21.57
CA VAL A 70 23.54 -43.89 -21.78
C VAL A 70 24.10 -43.42 -20.43
N SER A 71 25.33 -43.80 -20.13
CA SER A 71 26.13 -43.17 -19.08
C SER A 71 26.54 -41.78 -19.55
N PHE A 72 25.93 -40.75 -18.99
CA PHE A 72 26.15 -39.37 -19.38
C PHE A 72 26.91 -38.59 -18.30
N ALA A 73 28.06 -38.02 -18.67
CA ALA A 73 28.80 -37.08 -17.84
C ALA A 73 28.55 -35.64 -18.33
N PRO A 74 27.98 -34.75 -17.50
CA PRO A 74 27.74 -33.37 -17.89
C PRO A 74 29.07 -32.60 -18.06
N PRO A 75 29.17 -31.67 -19.02
CA PRO A 75 30.36 -30.82 -19.14
C PRO A 75 30.59 -30.06 -17.82
N PRO A 76 31.82 -30.04 -17.27
CA PRO A 76 32.09 -29.35 -16.01
C PRO A 76 31.93 -27.83 -16.15
N ARG A 77 32.03 -27.31 -17.38
CA ARG A 77 31.77 -25.92 -17.75
C ARG A 77 31.02 -25.86 -19.07
N ILE A 78 30.08 -24.93 -19.16
CA ILE A 78 29.35 -24.63 -20.41
C ILE A 78 29.51 -23.14 -20.68
N GLU A 79 30.07 -22.79 -21.84
CA GLU A 79 30.03 -21.40 -22.30
C GLU A 79 28.62 -21.03 -22.71
N ALA A 80 28.19 -19.83 -22.35
CA ALA A 80 26.85 -19.33 -22.62
C ALA A 80 26.88 -17.82 -22.93
N ARG A 81 25.81 -17.36 -23.56
CA ARG A 81 25.58 -15.95 -23.86
C ARG A 81 24.37 -15.46 -23.10
N LEU A 82 24.53 -14.35 -22.42
CA LEU A 82 23.45 -13.67 -21.71
C LEU A 82 23.11 -12.39 -22.48
N THR A 83 21.84 -12.17 -22.81
CA THR A 83 21.39 -11.03 -23.61
C THR A 83 20.29 -10.24 -22.91
N ARG A 84 20.33 -8.91 -23.12
CA ARG A 84 19.30 -7.96 -22.70
C ARG A 84 19.16 -6.88 -23.77
N GLY A 85 18.07 -6.91 -24.55
CA GLY A 85 17.91 -6.02 -25.70
C GLY A 85 19.11 -6.14 -26.64
N ASP A 86 19.81 -5.03 -26.89
CA ASP A 86 20.98 -4.98 -27.78
C ASP A 86 22.32 -5.31 -27.07
N GLN A 87 22.30 -5.56 -25.76
CA GLN A 87 23.50 -5.88 -24.99
C GLN A 87 23.67 -7.39 -24.82
N SER A 88 24.92 -7.86 -24.92
CA SER A 88 25.27 -9.27 -24.74
C SER A 88 26.55 -9.44 -23.94
N TRP A 89 26.56 -10.41 -23.04
CA TRP A 89 27.71 -10.81 -22.24
C TRP A 89 28.01 -12.28 -22.47
N LEU A 90 29.29 -12.65 -22.53
CA LEU A 90 29.71 -14.04 -22.50
C LEU A 90 29.87 -14.45 -21.03
N VAL A 91 29.22 -15.55 -20.64
CA VAL A 91 29.23 -16.06 -19.27
C VAL A 91 29.52 -17.55 -19.29
N THR A 92 30.20 -18.05 -18.26
CA THR A 92 30.51 -19.48 -18.12
C THR A 92 29.67 -20.08 -16.99
N LEU A 93 28.87 -21.09 -17.34
CA LEU A 93 28.14 -21.93 -16.39
C LEU A 93 29.11 -22.98 -15.80
N ARG A 94 29.23 -23.08 -14.48
CA ARG A 94 30.06 -24.07 -13.79
C ARG A 94 29.20 -25.16 -13.16
N GLY A 95 29.46 -26.43 -13.46
CA GLY A 95 28.73 -27.54 -12.85
C GLY A 95 29.05 -27.68 -11.36
N LEU A 96 28.02 -27.76 -10.52
CA LEU A 96 28.17 -27.93 -9.07
C LEU A 96 28.40 -29.39 -8.68
N GLU A 97 27.80 -30.33 -9.42
CA GLU A 97 27.87 -31.77 -9.17
C GLU A 97 28.05 -32.54 -10.49
N PRO A 98 29.22 -32.46 -11.15
CA PRO A 98 29.45 -33.11 -12.43
C PRO A 98 29.79 -34.60 -12.22
N ALA A 99 28.82 -35.37 -11.72
CA ALA A 99 28.91 -36.82 -11.66
C ALA A 99 28.25 -37.43 -12.90
N ALA A 100 28.84 -38.50 -13.43
CA ALA A 100 28.21 -39.27 -14.48
C ALA A 100 26.95 -39.96 -13.95
N VAL A 101 25.87 -39.92 -14.72
CA VAL A 101 24.58 -40.54 -14.37
C VAL A 101 24.15 -41.44 -15.52
N GLU A 102 23.62 -42.61 -15.17
CA GLU A 102 22.97 -43.51 -16.13
C GLU A 102 21.58 -42.99 -16.48
N LEU A 103 21.36 -42.68 -17.76
CA LEU A 103 20.08 -42.23 -18.30
C LEU A 103 19.44 -43.35 -19.09
N ALA A 104 18.32 -43.89 -18.59
CA ALA A 104 17.50 -44.83 -19.35
C ALA A 104 16.93 -44.17 -20.64
N PRO A 105 16.52 -44.96 -21.66
CA PRO A 105 15.82 -44.44 -22.84
C PRO A 105 14.60 -43.59 -22.44
N GLY A 106 14.51 -42.35 -22.94
CA GLY A 106 13.47 -41.39 -22.57
C GLY A 106 13.59 -40.79 -21.16
N GLY A 107 14.61 -41.19 -20.39
CA GLY A 107 14.89 -40.67 -19.06
C GLY A 107 15.58 -39.30 -19.09
N PHE A 108 15.45 -38.56 -17.99
CA PHE A 108 16.10 -37.26 -17.82
C PHE A 108 16.79 -37.14 -16.47
N HIS A 109 17.79 -36.25 -16.40
CA HIS A 109 18.41 -35.85 -15.14
C HIS A 109 18.69 -34.35 -15.12
N ARG A 110 18.60 -33.76 -13.92
CA ARG A 110 18.83 -32.32 -13.69
C ARG A 110 20.22 -32.10 -13.17
N PHE A 111 21.04 -31.37 -13.92
CA PHE A 111 22.36 -30.94 -13.49
C PHE A 111 22.32 -29.48 -13.10
N ARG A 112 22.88 -29.15 -11.93
CA ARG A 112 22.92 -27.77 -11.43
C ARG A 112 24.19 -27.07 -11.88
N TYR A 113 24.01 -25.91 -12.49
CA TYR A 113 25.08 -25.04 -12.96
C TYR A 113 24.98 -23.69 -12.30
N GLU A 114 26.11 -23.15 -11.86
CA GLU A 114 26.21 -21.82 -11.28
C GLU A 114 26.84 -20.84 -12.29
N LEU A 115 26.33 -19.61 -12.35
CA LEU A 115 26.91 -18.52 -13.13
C LEU A 115 26.85 -17.22 -12.33
N VAL A 116 27.75 -16.28 -12.60
CA VAL A 116 27.66 -14.94 -12.00
C VAL A 116 27.04 -13.99 -13.02
N VAL A 117 25.93 -13.35 -12.64
CA VAL A 117 25.28 -12.35 -13.50
C VAL A 117 26.19 -11.11 -13.56
N PRO A 118 26.51 -10.56 -14.75
CA PRO A 118 27.34 -9.35 -14.85
C PRO A 118 26.76 -8.17 -14.04
N HIS A 119 27.61 -7.37 -13.41
CA HIS A 119 27.23 -6.28 -12.49
C HIS A 119 26.33 -5.21 -13.12
N ASP A 120 26.48 -5.03 -14.43
CA ASP A 120 25.82 -4.07 -15.30
C ASP A 120 24.53 -4.62 -15.96
N CYS A 121 24.15 -5.85 -15.61
CA CYS A 121 22.98 -6.52 -16.15
C CYS A 121 21.78 -6.44 -15.19
N SER A 122 20.66 -5.88 -15.63
CA SER A 122 19.41 -5.76 -14.85
C SER A 122 18.17 -5.81 -15.76
N GLY A 123 17.02 -6.26 -15.27
CA GLY A 123 15.80 -6.47 -16.08
C GLY A 123 15.67 -7.90 -16.61
N LEU A 124 14.80 -8.12 -17.60
CA LEU A 124 14.59 -9.45 -18.19
C LEU A 124 15.78 -9.85 -19.06
N ILE A 125 16.42 -10.97 -18.73
CA ILE A 125 17.59 -11.49 -19.46
C ILE A 125 17.28 -12.82 -20.12
N VAL A 126 18.00 -13.14 -21.19
CA VAL A 126 17.94 -14.45 -21.86
C VAL A 126 19.33 -15.08 -21.84
N LEU A 127 19.42 -16.31 -21.35
CA LEU A 127 20.64 -17.12 -21.37
C LEU A 127 20.55 -18.17 -22.48
N GLU A 128 21.60 -18.29 -23.29
CA GLU A 128 21.74 -19.26 -24.38
C GLU A 128 23.02 -20.07 -24.22
N THR A 129 22.95 -21.41 -24.23
CA THR A 129 24.15 -22.25 -24.17
C THR A 129 24.88 -22.30 -25.51
N LEU A 130 26.21 -22.27 -25.48
CA LEU A 130 27.11 -22.37 -26.64
C LEU A 130 27.88 -23.70 -26.60
N LEU A 131 27.14 -24.82 -26.60
CA LEU A 131 27.73 -26.16 -26.63
C LEU A 131 27.93 -26.63 -28.08
N PRO A 132 29.17 -26.97 -28.50
CA PRO A 132 29.42 -27.55 -29.81
C PRO A 132 28.63 -28.86 -29.99
N GLY A 133 27.97 -29.02 -31.14
CA GLY A 133 27.24 -30.25 -31.48
C GLY A 133 25.90 -30.47 -30.75
N GLN A 134 25.43 -29.50 -29.96
CA GLN A 134 24.15 -29.55 -29.23
C GLN A 134 23.18 -28.45 -29.71
N PRO A 135 21.87 -28.67 -29.61
CA PRO A 135 20.89 -27.61 -29.79
C PRO A 135 21.10 -26.49 -28.76
N VAL A 136 20.82 -25.25 -29.15
CA VAL A 136 20.89 -24.10 -28.24
C VAL A 136 19.76 -24.19 -27.22
N ALA A 137 20.11 -24.43 -25.95
CA ALA A 137 19.18 -24.34 -24.84
C ALA A 137 19.03 -22.88 -24.40
N ARG A 138 17.79 -22.47 -24.07
CA ARG A 138 17.44 -21.09 -23.70
C ARG A 138 16.63 -21.03 -22.40
N ALA A 139 16.92 -20.04 -21.56
CA ALA A 139 16.11 -19.70 -20.38
C ALA A 139 16.05 -18.18 -20.20
N ALA A 140 14.93 -17.66 -19.67
CA ALA A 140 14.76 -16.23 -19.40
C ALA A 140 14.21 -15.99 -17.98
N TRP A 141 14.75 -15.00 -17.27
CA TRP A 141 14.31 -14.63 -15.91
C TRP A 141 14.66 -13.17 -15.58
N PRO A 142 14.01 -12.57 -14.56
CA PRO A 142 14.30 -11.19 -14.15
C PRO A 142 15.56 -11.07 -13.26
N VAL A 143 16.37 -10.03 -13.50
CA VAL A 143 17.50 -9.61 -12.64
C VAL A 143 17.19 -8.25 -11.99
N ALA A 144 17.30 -8.17 -10.67
CA ALA A 144 17.15 -6.94 -9.90
C ALA A 144 18.23 -5.89 -10.27
N PRO A 145 18.00 -4.59 -10.03
CA PRO A 145 19.06 -3.58 -10.18
C PRO A 145 20.16 -3.73 -9.11
N HIS A 146 21.42 -3.45 -9.48
CA HIS A 146 22.58 -3.58 -8.58
C HIS A 146 22.51 -2.56 -7.43
N ALA A 147 22.56 -3.02 -6.18
CA ALA A 147 22.60 -2.17 -4.98
C ALA A 147 23.98 -2.24 -4.32
N VAL A 148 24.60 -1.08 -4.05
CA VAL A 148 25.89 -0.97 -3.36
C VAL A 148 25.73 -1.35 -1.89
N ALA A 149 26.62 -2.20 -1.39
CA ALA A 149 26.50 -2.96 -0.14
C ALA A 149 26.86 -2.18 1.14
N GLU A 150 26.21 -2.55 2.25
CA GLU A 150 26.82 -2.55 3.60
C GLU A 150 26.50 -3.87 4.32
N GLU A 151 27.52 -4.40 5.01
CA GLU A 151 27.62 -5.71 5.67
C GLU A 151 26.72 -5.87 6.93
N LYS A 152 26.35 -7.10 7.27
CA LYS A 152 25.58 -7.47 8.48
C LYS A 152 26.27 -8.57 9.30
N GLU A 153 26.47 -8.31 10.58
CA GLU A 153 26.53 -9.34 11.65
C GLU A 153 25.11 -9.90 11.94
N PRO A 154 24.98 -11.16 12.37
CA PRO A 154 23.79 -11.95 12.15
C PRO A 154 22.76 -11.89 13.29
N PHE A 155 21.52 -12.19 12.90
CA PHE A 155 20.28 -12.25 13.70
C PHE A 155 19.59 -10.93 14.04
N ARG A 156 18.96 -10.33 13.02
CA ARG A 156 17.53 -9.98 13.10
C ARG A 156 16.84 -10.02 11.73
N LYS A 157 16.07 -11.09 11.49
CA LYS A 157 14.89 -11.02 10.60
C LYS A 157 13.99 -9.88 11.15
N MET A 158 13.50 -8.99 10.27
CA MET A 158 12.54 -7.87 10.48
C MET A 158 13.07 -6.46 10.16
N ALA A 159 13.62 -6.22 8.96
CA ALA A 159 13.86 -4.83 8.50
C ALA A 159 13.45 -4.56 7.04
N GLY A 160 12.91 -5.54 6.31
CA GLY A 160 12.47 -5.37 4.91
C GLY A 160 11.01 -4.96 4.72
N LEU A 161 10.20 -4.96 5.78
CA LEU A 161 8.82 -4.46 5.75
C LEU A 161 8.73 -2.93 5.79
N LYS A 162 9.88 -2.24 5.93
CA LYS A 162 9.94 -0.80 6.08
C LYS A 162 9.89 -0.03 4.75
N ALA A 163 10.29 -0.57 3.59
CA ALA A 163 10.59 0.28 2.43
C ALA A 163 9.39 0.91 1.65
N ALA A 164 8.23 0.26 1.53
CA ALA A 164 7.04 0.86 0.88
C ALA A 164 6.09 1.51 1.88
N ALA A 165 5.99 0.91 3.07
CA ALA A 165 5.30 1.50 4.21
C ALA A 165 5.97 2.80 4.62
N ASP A 166 7.30 2.89 4.70
CA ASP A 166 8.03 4.13 5.06
C ASP A 166 7.86 5.23 4.00
N GLU A 167 7.68 4.91 2.72
CA GLU A 167 7.48 5.91 1.65
C GLU A 167 6.04 6.49 1.66
N ILE A 168 5.03 5.64 1.89
CA ILE A 168 3.65 6.06 2.16
C ILE A 168 3.55 6.78 3.51
N GLU A 169 4.16 6.20 4.55
CA GLU A 169 4.26 6.75 5.89
C GLU A 169 4.98 8.10 5.84
N ARG A 170 6.00 8.31 4.99
CA ARG A 170 6.65 9.62 4.76
C ARG A 170 5.66 10.71 4.32
N THR A 171 4.63 10.39 3.55
CA THR A 171 3.53 11.32 3.21
C THR A 171 2.56 11.49 4.39
N PHE A 172 2.33 10.47 5.20
CA PHE A 172 1.36 10.50 6.31
C PHE A 172 1.94 10.76 7.71
N GLN A 173 3.27 10.90 7.89
CA GLN A 173 4.01 10.83 9.18
C GLN A 173 3.35 11.67 10.28
N GLY A 174 2.52 11.02 11.10
CA GLY A 174 1.77 11.67 12.18
C GLY A 174 0.91 12.88 11.76
N ARG A 175 0.69 13.08 10.45
CA ARG A 175 -0.10 14.19 9.88
C ARG A 175 -1.57 13.81 9.71
N LEU A 176 -1.84 12.54 9.41
CA LEU A 176 -3.20 12.00 9.36
C LEU A 176 -3.66 11.58 10.76
N ALA A 177 -4.84 12.00 11.16
CA ALA A 177 -5.50 11.60 12.39
C ALA A 177 -7.01 11.45 12.16
N ALA A 178 -7.68 10.73 13.05
CA ALA A 178 -9.14 10.79 13.12
C ALA A 178 -9.59 12.21 13.57
N HIS A 179 -10.78 12.62 13.15
CA HIS A 179 -11.32 13.96 13.45
C HIS A 179 -12.63 13.91 14.23
N GLU A 180 -13.66 13.28 13.67
CA GLU A 180 -14.91 12.91 14.37
C GLU A 180 -15.00 11.38 14.51
N SER A 181 -16.01 10.90 15.25
CA SER A 181 -16.23 9.46 15.47
C SER A 181 -16.39 8.69 14.13
N ILE A 182 -15.86 7.47 14.08
CA ILE A 182 -15.91 6.58 12.91
C ILE A 182 -16.68 5.33 13.30
N TYR A 183 -17.80 5.07 12.65
CA TYR A 183 -18.71 4.01 13.05
C TYR A 183 -19.59 3.50 11.91
N PHE A 184 -20.14 2.31 12.10
CA PHE A 184 -21.23 1.73 11.33
C PHE A 184 -22.27 1.16 12.30
N ILE A 185 -23.51 1.63 12.22
CA ILE A 185 -24.61 1.24 13.11
C ILE A 185 -25.89 0.98 12.33
N TYR A 186 -26.74 0.11 12.87
CA TYR A 186 -27.99 -0.32 12.27
C TYR A 186 -29.11 -0.31 13.31
N GLY A 187 -30.32 0.05 12.91
CA GLY A 187 -31.54 0.07 13.74
C GLY A 187 -32.75 -0.46 12.99
N ALA A 188 -33.90 -0.47 13.67
CA ALA A 188 -35.13 -1.02 13.13
C ALA A 188 -35.84 -0.07 12.15
N ASP A 189 -35.71 1.24 12.34
CA ASP A 189 -36.46 2.26 11.60
C ASP A 189 -35.67 2.77 10.38
N ALA A 190 -36.35 2.91 9.23
CA ALA A 190 -35.76 3.50 8.04
C ALA A 190 -35.44 5.00 8.26
N PRO A 191 -34.29 5.51 7.79
CA PRO A 191 -33.17 4.77 7.20
C PRO A 191 -32.41 3.96 8.25
N ALA A 192 -32.37 2.65 8.05
CA ALA A 192 -32.01 1.69 9.09
C ALA A 192 -30.51 1.71 9.43
N ALA A 193 -29.64 1.88 8.43
CA ALA A 193 -28.20 1.97 8.64
C ALA A 193 -27.70 3.42 8.65
N LYS A 194 -26.69 3.69 9.47
CA LYS A 194 -25.96 4.96 9.52
C LYS A 194 -24.48 4.67 9.68
N PHE A 195 -23.65 5.34 8.90
CA PHE A 195 -22.20 5.26 9.09
C PHE A 195 -21.53 6.61 8.87
N GLN A 196 -20.37 6.74 9.49
CA GLN A 196 -19.54 7.93 9.39
C GLN A 196 -18.08 7.52 9.34
N PHE A 197 -17.31 8.20 8.51
CA PHE A 197 -15.86 8.22 8.59
C PHE A 197 -15.37 9.66 8.56
N SER A 198 -14.28 9.91 9.28
CA SER A 198 -13.79 11.27 9.51
C SER A 198 -12.30 11.27 9.78
N PHE A 199 -11.59 12.11 9.05
CA PHE A 199 -10.15 12.26 9.17
C PHE A 199 -9.75 13.72 9.02
N LYS A 200 -8.61 14.07 9.59
CA LYS A 200 -7.94 15.35 9.39
C LYS A 200 -6.48 15.13 9.06
N TYR A 201 -5.97 15.98 8.19
CA TYR A 201 -4.59 15.94 7.73
C TYR A 201 -3.91 17.29 8.03
N ARG A 202 -2.84 17.24 8.82
CA ARG A 202 -2.05 18.43 9.16
C ARG A 202 -1.23 18.92 7.97
N LEU A 203 -1.63 20.08 7.46
CA LEU A 203 -0.95 20.75 6.35
C LEU A 203 0.30 21.45 6.84
N MET A 204 0.18 22.25 7.90
CA MET A 204 1.24 23.14 8.40
C MET A 204 1.20 23.25 9.93
N ASN A 205 2.36 23.43 10.54
CA ASN A 205 2.50 23.92 11.91
C ASN A 205 2.91 25.40 11.84
N LEU A 206 2.04 26.29 12.32
CA LEU A 206 2.19 27.75 12.18
C LEU A 206 3.07 28.37 13.27
N THR A 207 3.32 27.63 14.35
CA THR A 207 4.17 28.06 15.48
C THR A 207 5.34 27.11 15.69
N GLU A 208 5.77 26.42 14.64
CA GLU A 208 6.90 25.50 14.70
C GLU A 208 8.18 26.25 15.08
N GLY A 209 8.91 25.73 16.07
CA GLY A 209 10.16 26.34 16.56
C GLY A 209 9.99 27.48 17.58
N ASP A 210 8.77 27.91 17.89
CA ASP A 210 8.50 28.89 18.95
C ASP A 210 7.92 28.22 20.20
N ALA A 211 8.80 27.83 21.12
CA ALA A 211 8.43 27.17 22.37
C ALA A 211 7.65 28.08 23.34
N THR A 212 7.55 29.38 23.07
CA THR A 212 6.83 30.34 23.93
C THR A 212 5.34 30.45 23.57
N ARG A 213 4.92 29.91 22.42
CA ARG A 213 3.54 29.95 21.93
C ARG A 213 2.90 28.57 22.00
N LEU A 214 1.58 28.55 22.19
CA LEU A 214 0.81 27.31 22.07
C LEU A 214 0.93 26.77 20.64
N PRO A 215 1.07 25.45 20.44
CA PRO A 215 1.07 24.85 19.12
C PRO A 215 -0.16 25.27 18.34
N LEU A 216 0.01 25.82 17.15
CA LEU A 216 -1.07 26.18 16.23
C LEU A 216 -0.85 25.49 14.89
N THR A 217 -1.85 24.75 14.43
CA THR A 217 -1.75 23.95 13.21
C THR A 217 -2.85 24.29 12.23
N LEU A 218 -2.53 24.28 10.95
CA LEU A 218 -3.48 24.32 9.85
C LEU A 218 -3.72 22.90 9.34
N GLN A 219 -4.97 22.47 9.27
CA GLN A 219 -5.36 21.11 8.92
C GLN A 219 -6.50 21.12 7.88
N ALA A 220 -6.51 20.12 7.00
CA ALA A 220 -7.65 19.81 6.14
C ALA A 220 -8.44 18.66 6.78
N GLY A 221 -9.71 18.90 7.09
CA GLY A 221 -10.64 17.89 7.61
C GLY A 221 -11.57 17.38 6.53
N TYR A 222 -12.02 16.14 6.67
CA TYR A 222 -13.09 15.57 5.87
C TYR A 222 -13.91 14.63 6.73
N THR A 223 -15.21 14.89 6.80
CA THR A 223 -16.20 13.97 7.38
C THR A 223 -17.21 13.61 6.30
N GLN A 224 -17.59 12.34 6.23
CA GLN A 224 -18.71 11.90 5.43
C GLN A 224 -19.65 11.08 6.31
N ARG A 225 -20.94 11.41 6.24
CA ARG A 225 -21.99 10.69 6.97
C ARG A 225 -23.06 10.26 6.00
N SER A 226 -23.40 8.97 6.02
CA SER A 226 -24.43 8.40 5.15
C SER A 226 -25.52 7.74 5.98
N LEU A 227 -26.77 8.02 5.64
CA LEU A 227 -27.94 7.28 6.09
C LEU A 227 -28.38 6.36 4.94
N TRP A 228 -28.50 5.09 5.23
CA TRP A 228 -28.73 4.03 4.25
C TRP A 228 -30.03 3.29 4.58
N ASP A 229 -30.98 3.38 3.66
CA ASP A 229 -32.20 2.58 3.73
C ASP A 229 -31.95 1.19 3.14
N ILE A 230 -31.17 0.41 3.89
CA ILE A 230 -30.74 -0.93 3.45
C ILE A 230 -31.92 -1.91 3.33
N SER A 231 -33.01 -1.64 4.05
CA SER A 231 -34.26 -2.43 4.06
C SER A 231 -35.17 -2.16 2.86
N ALA A 232 -35.03 -1.01 2.19
CA ALA A 232 -35.85 -0.67 1.03
C ALA A 232 -35.45 -1.45 -0.23
N ASP A 233 -36.34 -1.44 -1.24
CA ASP A 233 -36.08 -2.08 -2.52
C ASP A 233 -34.83 -1.49 -3.19
N SER A 234 -33.94 -2.37 -3.64
CA SER A 234 -32.60 -2.04 -4.14
C SER A 234 -31.66 -1.34 -3.14
N SER A 235 -32.02 -1.29 -1.85
CA SER A 235 -31.20 -0.78 -0.74
C SER A 235 -30.55 0.59 -1.04
N PRO A 236 -31.30 1.65 -1.36
CA PRO A 236 -30.75 2.94 -1.75
C PRO A 236 -30.20 3.72 -0.54
N PHE A 237 -29.18 4.53 -0.80
CA PHE A 237 -28.78 5.59 0.14
C PHE A 237 -29.90 6.63 0.26
N TYR A 238 -30.37 6.84 1.49
CA TYR A 238 -31.36 7.85 1.80
C TYR A 238 -30.74 9.26 1.68
N ASP A 239 -29.60 9.47 2.34
CA ASP A 239 -28.85 10.72 2.26
C ASP A 239 -27.36 10.48 2.51
N THR A 240 -26.50 11.34 1.98
CA THR A 240 -25.07 11.35 2.27
C THR A 240 -24.58 12.78 2.33
N SER A 241 -24.04 13.18 3.48
CA SER A 241 -23.46 14.51 3.69
C SER A 241 -21.94 14.46 3.56
N TYR A 242 -21.40 15.30 2.69
CA TYR A 242 -19.98 15.53 2.45
C TYR A 242 -19.55 16.80 3.19
N MET A 243 -18.61 16.69 4.13
CA MET A 243 -18.21 17.77 5.02
C MET A 243 -16.69 18.02 5.01
N PRO A 244 -16.13 18.67 3.98
CA PRO A 244 -14.76 19.14 4.01
C PRO A 244 -14.59 20.37 4.90
N GLU A 245 -13.46 20.47 5.58
CA GLU A 245 -13.14 21.52 6.55
C GLU A 245 -11.71 22.05 6.36
N LEU A 246 -11.52 23.35 6.56
CA LEU A 246 -10.20 23.96 6.76
C LEU A 246 -10.10 24.45 8.20
N ILE A 247 -9.18 23.86 8.96
CA ILE A 247 -9.16 23.90 10.41
C ILE A 247 -7.88 24.59 10.91
N LEU A 248 -8.03 25.59 11.76
CA LEU A 248 -6.99 26.12 12.64
C LEU A 248 -7.20 25.54 14.04
N GLU A 249 -6.24 24.76 14.51
CA GLU A 249 -6.33 24.05 15.79
C GLU A 249 -5.13 24.37 16.67
N SER A 250 -5.42 24.70 17.93
CA SER A 250 -4.41 24.84 18.97
C SER A 250 -4.77 23.98 20.18
N LEU A 251 -3.86 23.10 20.57
CA LEU A 251 -4.03 22.21 21.71
C LEU A 251 -3.23 22.73 22.90
N ALA A 252 -3.87 22.77 24.06
CA ALA A 252 -3.22 23.19 25.28
C ALA A 252 -2.49 22.01 25.95
N PRO A 253 -1.30 22.22 26.55
CA PRO A 253 -0.65 21.20 27.36
C PRO A 253 -1.52 20.84 28.57
N LEU A 254 -1.63 19.53 28.83
CA LEU A 254 -2.36 19.01 29.99
C LEU A 254 -1.57 19.31 31.27
N HIS A 255 -2.09 20.23 32.09
CA HIS A 255 -1.54 20.53 33.41
C HIS A 255 -2.34 19.79 34.50
N GLU A 256 -1.77 18.76 35.10
CA GLU A 256 -2.47 17.85 36.04
C GLU A 256 -3.00 18.51 37.32
N GLN A 257 -2.52 19.72 37.64
CA GLN A 257 -2.81 20.41 38.91
C GLN A 257 -4.14 21.19 38.91
N GLN A 258 -4.82 21.32 37.77
CA GLN A 258 -6.09 22.06 37.67
C GLN A 258 -7.30 21.10 37.67
N ALA A 259 -8.33 21.46 38.43
CA ALA A 259 -9.60 20.71 38.50
C ALA A 259 -10.38 20.75 37.17
N VAL A 260 -10.32 21.89 36.48
CA VAL A 260 -10.81 22.07 35.11
C VAL A 260 -9.61 22.42 34.25
N ARG A 261 -9.35 21.63 33.22
CA ARG A 261 -8.25 21.87 32.27
C ARG A 261 -8.81 22.24 30.92
N TRP A 262 -8.31 23.32 30.35
CA TRP A 262 -8.59 23.67 28.97
C TRP A 262 -7.78 22.75 28.05
N LEU A 263 -8.42 22.17 27.04
CA LEU A 263 -7.81 21.28 26.06
C LEU A 263 -7.33 22.01 24.81
N GLY A 264 -7.73 23.28 24.66
CA GLY A 264 -7.47 24.07 23.46
C GLY A 264 -8.74 24.38 22.68
N TYR A 265 -8.55 24.84 21.45
CA TYR A 265 -9.62 25.31 20.58
C TYR A 265 -9.39 24.95 19.12
N GLN A 266 -10.47 24.98 18.36
CA GLN A 266 -10.53 24.74 16.94
C GLN A 266 -11.41 25.81 16.29
N VAL A 267 -10.88 26.52 15.30
CA VAL A 267 -11.63 27.43 14.43
C VAL A 267 -11.59 26.85 13.03
N ALA A 268 -12.74 26.66 12.38
CA ALA A 268 -12.74 26.11 11.04
C ALA A 268 -13.79 26.74 10.14
N PHE A 269 -13.45 26.79 8.85
CA PHE A 269 -14.43 26.90 7.78
C PHE A 269 -14.85 25.49 7.39
N LYS A 270 -16.15 25.25 7.35
CA LYS A 270 -16.77 23.97 7.02
C LYS A 270 -17.78 24.15 5.91
N HIS A 271 -17.64 23.36 4.86
CA HIS A 271 -18.70 23.17 3.87
C HIS A 271 -19.46 21.89 4.23
N GLU A 272 -20.77 21.87 4.05
CA GLU A 272 -21.58 20.66 4.14
C GLU A 272 -22.57 20.65 2.97
N SER A 273 -22.58 19.56 2.19
CA SER A 273 -23.57 19.35 1.14
C SER A 273 -23.95 17.89 1.00
N ASN A 274 -25.11 17.62 0.38
CA ASN A 274 -25.54 16.25 0.13
C ASN A 274 -25.15 15.70 -1.25
N GLY A 275 -24.43 16.50 -2.06
CA GLY A 275 -24.00 16.11 -3.41
C GLY A 275 -25.15 15.88 -4.41
N ARG A 276 -26.38 16.33 -4.10
CA ARG A 276 -27.54 16.20 -5.00
C ARG A 276 -27.77 17.47 -5.80
N ALA A 277 -28.52 17.34 -6.90
CA ALA A 277 -28.96 18.44 -7.76
C ALA A 277 -30.47 18.71 -7.61
N GLY A 278 -30.92 19.88 -8.11
CA GLY A 278 -32.33 20.26 -8.13
C GLY A 278 -32.93 20.47 -6.73
N ASP A 279 -34.21 20.17 -6.59
CA ASP A 279 -35.01 20.49 -5.38
C ASP A 279 -34.59 19.72 -4.13
N ILE A 280 -33.89 18.59 -4.30
CA ILE A 280 -33.33 17.78 -3.21
C ILE A 280 -31.88 18.16 -2.88
N SER A 281 -31.29 19.11 -3.61
CA SER A 281 -29.97 19.64 -3.29
C SER A 281 -30.02 20.35 -1.95
N ARG A 282 -29.02 20.13 -1.10
CA ARG A 282 -28.85 20.85 0.15
C ARG A 282 -27.39 21.18 0.35
N SER A 283 -27.12 22.41 0.78
CA SER A 283 -25.76 22.85 1.08
C SER A 283 -25.73 24.05 2.03
N LEU A 284 -24.65 24.16 2.77
CA LEU A 284 -24.34 25.31 3.61
C LEU A 284 -22.84 25.42 3.82
N ASN A 285 -22.41 26.62 4.23
CA ASN A 285 -21.09 26.81 4.80
C ASN A 285 -21.21 27.42 6.19
N THR A 286 -20.33 27.02 7.08
CA THR A 286 -20.24 27.56 8.44
C THR A 286 -18.80 27.92 8.78
N VAL A 287 -18.63 28.97 9.56
CA VAL A 287 -17.40 29.18 10.33
C VAL A 287 -17.73 28.89 11.78
N TYR A 288 -16.97 28.01 12.43
CA TYR A 288 -17.21 27.64 13.83
C TYR A 288 -15.98 27.86 14.72
N LEU A 289 -16.23 28.03 16.01
CA LEU A 289 -15.27 27.97 17.09
C LEU A 289 -15.72 26.88 18.07
N ARG A 290 -14.89 25.87 18.27
CA ARG A 290 -15.05 24.80 19.26
C ARG A 290 -13.93 24.89 20.29
N SER A 291 -14.24 24.74 21.57
CA SER A 291 -13.24 24.70 22.64
C SER A 291 -13.49 23.51 23.54
N GLY A 292 -12.44 22.82 23.98
CA GLY A 292 -12.56 21.64 24.86
C GLY A 292 -12.14 21.93 26.29
N PHE A 293 -12.86 21.39 27.25
CA PHE A 293 -12.52 21.44 28.68
C PHE A 293 -12.65 20.06 29.27
N THR A 294 -11.74 19.67 30.16
CA THR A 294 -11.82 18.40 30.88
C THR A 294 -11.81 18.57 32.39
N LEU A 295 -12.61 17.74 33.07
CA LEU A 295 -12.66 17.58 34.52
C LEU A 295 -12.39 16.10 34.86
N GLY A 296 -11.83 15.83 36.04
CA GLY A 296 -11.42 14.48 36.43
C GLY A 296 -10.02 14.15 35.94
N ARG A 297 -9.65 12.88 35.85
CA ARG A 297 -8.31 12.47 35.39
C ARG A 297 -8.40 11.81 34.03
N MET A 298 -7.52 12.20 33.09
CA MET A 298 -7.55 11.64 31.73
C MET A 298 -7.20 10.16 31.72
N ASP A 299 -6.45 9.64 32.71
CA ASP A 299 -6.14 8.23 32.88
C ASP A 299 -7.23 7.43 33.62
N ASP A 300 -8.31 8.09 34.04
CA ASP A 300 -9.47 7.46 34.67
C ASP A 300 -10.78 8.12 34.20
N TRP A 301 -11.80 8.17 35.07
CA TRP A 301 -13.03 8.88 34.80
C TRP A 301 -12.78 10.37 34.59
N HIS A 302 -13.26 10.85 33.45
CA HIS A 302 -13.24 12.25 33.10
C HIS A 302 -14.52 12.67 32.39
N LEU A 303 -14.81 13.96 32.54
CA LEU A 303 -15.81 14.67 31.77
C LEU A 303 -15.08 15.55 30.76
N ILE A 304 -15.47 15.53 29.50
CA ILE A 304 -15.09 16.51 28.50
C ILE A 304 -16.33 17.31 28.14
N VAL A 305 -16.21 18.63 28.17
CA VAL A 305 -17.25 19.57 27.73
C VAL A 305 -16.67 20.36 26.57
N ALA A 306 -17.33 20.29 25.41
CA ALA A 306 -16.90 20.92 24.19
C ALA A 306 -18.04 21.76 23.58
N PRO A 307 -18.21 23.02 24.01
CA PRO A 307 -19.08 23.95 23.33
C PRO A 307 -18.52 24.31 21.95
N GLU A 308 -19.42 24.43 20.99
CA GLU A 308 -19.17 24.94 19.64
C GLU A 308 -20.20 26.02 19.33
N ILE A 309 -19.73 27.15 18.80
CA ILE A 309 -20.57 28.20 18.23
C ILE A 309 -20.23 28.34 16.75
N PHE A 310 -21.23 28.60 15.92
CA PHE A 310 -21.04 28.69 14.49
C PHE A 310 -21.91 29.75 13.83
N LEU A 311 -21.40 30.30 12.73
CA LEU A 311 -22.07 31.28 11.89
C LEU A 311 -22.19 30.71 10.47
N TYR A 312 -23.35 30.91 9.87
CA TYR A 312 -23.57 30.57 8.47
C TYR A 312 -22.96 31.62 7.54
N VAL A 313 -22.25 31.17 6.50
CA VAL A 313 -21.58 32.04 5.53
C VAL A 313 -21.90 31.61 4.09
N GLY A 314 -21.90 32.56 3.16
CA GLY A 314 -22.25 32.30 1.76
C GLY A 314 -23.73 31.97 1.52
N SER A 315 -24.02 31.44 0.34
CA SER A 315 -25.40 31.09 -0.05
C SER A 315 -25.93 29.89 0.74
N ARG A 316 -27.23 29.95 1.04
CA ARG A 316 -28.04 28.87 1.64
C ARG A 316 -29.38 28.74 0.92
N GLU A 317 -29.45 29.12 -0.35
CA GLU A 317 -30.69 29.18 -1.12
C GLU A 317 -31.46 27.85 -1.16
N ASN A 318 -30.75 26.72 -1.12
CA ASN A 318 -31.38 25.40 -1.12
C ASN A 318 -32.03 25.02 0.24
N ASN A 319 -31.73 25.76 1.30
CA ASN A 319 -32.19 25.50 2.66
C ASN A 319 -32.09 26.79 3.51
N PRO A 320 -32.87 27.84 3.16
CA PRO A 320 -32.71 29.18 3.74
C PRO A 320 -33.08 29.23 5.23
N ASP A 321 -33.98 28.35 5.66
CA ASP A 321 -34.49 28.21 7.02
C ASP A 321 -33.71 27.18 7.87
N ILE A 322 -32.56 26.67 7.42
CA ILE A 322 -31.80 25.66 8.17
C ILE A 322 -31.38 26.12 9.58
N ALA A 323 -31.14 27.42 9.76
CA ALA A 323 -30.82 28.01 11.05
C ALA A 323 -31.96 27.85 12.06
N ASP A 324 -33.21 27.77 11.59
CA ASP A 324 -34.34 27.57 12.47
C ASP A 324 -34.35 26.16 13.09
N TYR A 325 -33.60 25.20 12.55
CA TYR A 325 -33.54 23.83 13.07
C TYR A 325 -32.22 23.52 13.76
N ARG A 326 -31.09 23.95 13.17
CA ARG A 326 -29.75 23.68 13.71
C ARG A 326 -29.25 24.74 14.70
N GLY A 327 -29.84 25.94 14.70
CA GLY A 327 -29.42 27.03 15.56
C GLY A 327 -28.05 27.59 15.18
N TYR A 328 -27.30 28.02 16.18
CA TYR A 328 -25.99 28.69 16.03
C TYR A 328 -24.92 28.12 16.97
N GLY A 329 -25.21 26.98 17.61
CA GLY A 329 -24.29 26.35 18.53
C GLY A 329 -24.67 24.91 18.82
N GLN A 330 -23.65 24.16 19.24
CA GLN A 330 -23.71 22.76 19.58
C GLN A 330 -22.93 22.53 20.87
N LEU A 331 -23.42 21.64 21.72
CA LEU A 331 -22.73 21.22 22.93
C LEU A 331 -22.46 19.73 22.84
N ARG A 332 -21.19 19.36 22.97
CA ARG A 332 -20.77 17.96 23.16
C ARG A 332 -20.27 17.76 24.59
N VAL A 333 -20.75 16.72 25.25
CA VAL A 333 -20.34 16.33 26.59
C VAL A 333 -20.01 14.84 26.59
N ALA A 334 -18.78 14.46 26.94
CA ALA A 334 -18.36 13.07 27.02
C ALA A 334 -17.97 12.70 28.44
N LEU A 335 -18.60 11.67 28.99
CA LEU A 335 -18.24 11.06 30.27
C LEU A 335 -17.72 9.66 30.02
N GLY A 336 -16.48 9.36 30.42
CA GLY A 336 -15.93 8.03 30.19
C GLY A 336 -14.58 7.80 30.86
N ARG A 337 -14.03 6.60 30.64
CA ARG A 337 -12.67 6.24 31.03
C ARG A 337 -11.81 6.01 29.80
N TYR A 338 -10.62 6.58 29.79
CA TYR A 338 -9.69 6.51 28.66
C TYR A 338 -9.18 5.08 28.40
N GLN A 339 -8.90 4.79 27.12
CA GLN A 339 -8.37 3.54 26.52
C GLN A 339 -9.14 2.22 26.74
N ASN A 340 -9.82 1.98 27.87
CA ASN A 340 -10.37 0.64 28.16
C ASN A 340 -11.72 0.62 28.89
N GLY A 341 -12.40 1.76 29.07
CA GLY A 341 -13.72 1.79 29.71
C GLY A 341 -14.84 2.28 28.81
N PRO A 342 -16.10 2.15 29.26
CA PRO A 342 -17.24 2.69 28.55
C PRO A 342 -17.18 4.23 28.51
N ALA A 343 -17.83 4.82 27.51
CA ALA A 343 -18.05 6.25 27.44
C ALA A 343 -19.47 6.56 26.97
N LEU A 344 -20.07 7.56 27.57
CA LEU A 344 -21.35 8.14 27.18
C LEU A 344 -21.10 9.55 26.63
N ILE A 345 -21.47 9.78 25.38
CA ILE A 345 -21.32 11.07 24.70
C ILE A 345 -22.70 11.63 24.42
N TYR A 346 -22.98 12.81 24.97
CA TYR A 346 -24.13 13.62 24.64
C TYR A 346 -23.72 14.67 23.61
N THR A 347 -24.54 14.86 22.58
CA THR A 347 -24.39 15.94 21.62
C THR A 347 -25.75 16.61 21.42
N GLY A 348 -25.86 17.92 21.58
CA GLY A 348 -27.12 18.62 21.37
C GLY A 348 -27.00 20.01 20.79
N HIS A 349 -28.05 20.47 20.12
CA HIS A 349 -28.19 21.81 19.57
C HIS A 349 -29.65 22.27 19.65
N VAL A 350 -29.85 23.59 19.56
CA VAL A 350 -31.16 24.22 19.75
C VAL A 350 -31.42 25.17 18.58
N GLY A 351 -32.50 24.92 17.83
CA GLY A 351 -33.01 25.80 16.79
C GLY A 351 -33.88 26.95 17.31
N ARG A 352 -34.71 27.48 16.42
CA ARG A 352 -35.55 28.66 16.63
C ARG A 352 -36.37 28.58 17.92
N GLY A 353 -36.35 29.68 18.67
CA GLY A 353 -37.23 29.90 19.84
C GLY A 353 -37.01 28.93 21.01
N TRP A 354 -35.93 28.14 21.01
CA TRP A 354 -35.73 27.03 21.95
C TRP A 354 -36.72 25.87 21.79
N GLU A 355 -37.47 25.82 20.68
CA GLU A 355 -38.52 24.82 20.44
C GLU A 355 -38.01 23.61 19.64
N ARG A 356 -36.99 23.81 18.80
CA ARG A 356 -36.42 22.77 17.92
C ARG A 356 -35.14 22.22 18.50
N PHE A 357 -35.29 21.43 19.54
CA PHE A 357 -34.18 20.76 20.21
C PHE A 357 -33.82 19.46 19.52
N SER A 358 -32.52 19.22 19.35
CA SER A 358 -32.00 17.97 18.86
C SER A 358 -30.92 17.46 19.79
N HIS A 359 -30.99 16.18 20.13
CA HIS A 359 -30.00 15.54 20.99
C HIS A 359 -29.67 14.14 20.49
N GLN A 360 -28.41 13.76 20.70
CA GLN A 360 -27.86 12.45 20.41
C GLN A 360 -27.14 11.95 21.67
N LEU A 361 -27.32 10.67 21.98
CA LEU A 361 -26.61 9.96 23.03
C LEU A 361 -25.91 8.75 22.42
N ASP A 362 -24.59 8.72 22.55
CA ASP A 362 -23.73 7.63 22.07
C ASP A 362 -23.12 6.91 23.27
N LEU A 363 -23.55 5.66 23.51
CA LEU A 363 -22.93 4.76 24.47
C LEU A 363 -21.94 3.86 23.76
N THR A 364 -20.67 3.94 24.14
CA THR A 364 -19.61 3.07 23.64
C THR A 364 -19.08 2.16 24.72
N VAL A 365 -18.88 0.89 24.40
CA VAL A 365 -18.27 -0.11 25.28
C VAL A 365 -17.13 -0.79 24.53
N PRO A 366 -15.90 -0.83 25.08
CA PRO A 366 -14.78 -1.51 24.43
C PRO A 366 -15.08 -2.98 24.18
N PHE A 367 -14.76 -3.45 22.97
CA PHE A 367 -14.94 -4.84 22.56
C PHE A 367 -13.65 -5.33 21.91
N LYS A 368 -13.09 -6.42 22.45
CA LYS A 368 -11.89 -7.05 21.90
C LYS A 368 -12.32 -8.26 21.06
N THR A 369 -11.86 -8.29 19.82
CA THR A 369 -12.01 -9.44 18.93
C THR A 369 -10.63 -9.84 18.40
N SER A 370 -10.38 -11.12 18.22
CA SER A 370 -9.13 -11.60 17.61
C SER A 370 -9.05 -11.32 16.10
N LEU A 371 -10.15 -10.85 15.50
CA LEU A 371 -10.24 -10.55 14.06
C LEU A 371 -9.74 -9.14 13.70
N LEU A 372 -9.69 -8.22 14.66
CA LEU A 372 -9.28 -6.83 14.47
C LEU A 372 -8.15 -6.52 15.45
N ASP A 373 -7.04 -5.99 14.94
CA ASP A 373 -5.83 -5.67 15.71
C ASP A 373 -5.79 -4.21 16.21
N PHE A 374 -6.95 -3.54 16.23
CA PHE A 374 -7.12 -2.16 16.69
C PHE A 374 -8.32 -1.99 17.63
N GLU A 375 -8.33 -0.88 18.38
CA GLU A 375 -9.41 -0.59 19.34
C GLU A 375 -10.77 -0.53 18.66
N THR A 376 -11.69 -1.37 19.13
CA THR A 376 -13.05 -1.48 18.61
C THR A 376 -14.04 -1.31 19.76
N TYR A 377 -15.17 -0.69 19.48
CA TYR A 377 -16.21 -0.39 20.46
C TYR A 377 -17.55 -0.87 19.93
N VAL A 378 -18.36 -1.49 20.78
CA VAL A 378 -19.80 -1.58 20.55
C VAL A 378 -20.38 -0.18 20.79
N LEU A 379 -21.14 0.33 19.83
CA LEU A 379 -21.81 1.62 19.89
C LEU A 379 -23.32 1.40 19.90
N VAL A 380 -24.02 2.04 20.85
CA VAL A 380 -25.47 2.25 20.82
C VAL A 380 -25.72 3.76 20.74
N GLN A 381 -26.40 4.20 19.70
CA GLN A 381 -26.73 5.59 19.44
C GLN A 381 -28.24 5.79 19.50
N TYR A 382 -28.67 6.75 20.32
CA TYR A 382 -30.02 7.27 20.33
C TYR A 382 -30.00 8.69 19.78
N PHE A 383 -30.88 9.01 18.83
CA PHE A 383 -31.07 10.35 18.30
C PHE A 383 -32.53 10.73 18.40
N ASN A 384 -32.81 11.95 18.87
CA ASN A 384 -34.14 12.54 18.86
C ASN A 384 -34.05 14.04 18.55
N GLY A 385 -34.63 14.46 17.43
CA GLY A 385 -34.57 15.85 17.00
C GLY A 385 -34.64 16.05 15.50
N TYR A 386 -34.18 17.22 15.07
CA TYR A 386 -34.13 17.69 13.69
C TYR A 386 -32.71 17.60 13.12
N GLY A 387 -32.58 17.56 11.80
CA GLY A 387 -31.27 17.71 11.16
C GLY A 387 -30.35 16.49 11.22
N GLU A 388 -30.87 15.27 11.48
CA GLU A 388 -30.07 14.04 11.39
C GLU A 388 -29.49 13.86 9.98
N SER A 389 -30.34 14.07 8.98
CA SER A 389 -30.02 14.15 7.56
C SER A 389 -30.05 15.61 7.10
N LEU A 390 -29.19 15.96 6.15
CA LEU A 390 -29.24 17.29 5.54
C LEU A 390 -30.43 17.38 4.57
N LEU A 391 -30.74 16.30 3.83
CA LEU A 391 -31.91 16.21 2.95
C LEU A 391 -33.22 16.55 3.69
N SER A 392 -33.43 15.89 4.83
CA SER A 392 -34.63 16.00 5.68
C SER A 392 -34.38 16.80 6.96
N TYR A 393 -33.65 17.91 6.87
CA TYR A 393 -33.29 18.70 8.05
C TYR A 393 -34.49 19.30 8.81
N ARG A 394 -35.65 19.42 8.14
CA ARG A 394 -36.90 19.92 8.73
C ARG A 394 -37.68 18.86 9.48
N ASP A 395 -37.40 17.59 9.21
CA ASP A 395 -38.15 16.47 9.76
C ASP A 395 -37.58 16.09 11.12
N LYS A 396 -38.47 15.70 12.04
CA LYS A 396 -38.08 15.20 13.35
C LYS A 396 -37.95 13.68 13.29
N PHE A 397 -36.81 13.17 13.69
CA PHE A 397 -36.55 11.75 13.83
C PHE A 397 -36.37 11.37 15.29
N GLU A 398 -36.77 10.15 15.62
CA GLU A 398 -36.45 9.46 16.86
C GLU A 398 -36.00 8.05 16.48
N THR A 399 -34.78 7.68 16.82
CA THR A 399 -34.17 6.44 16.33
C THR A 399 -33.12 5.91 17.28
N VAL A 400 -33.07 4.59 17.41
CA VAL A 400 -32.02 3.86 18.12
C VAL A 400 -31.31 2.96 17.12
N ARG A 401 -29.98 3.07 17.06
CA ARG A 401 -29.12 2.23 16.22
C ARG A 401 -27.99 1.65 17.06
N ALA A 402 -27.54 0.45 16.74
CA ALA A 402 -26.42 -0.20 17.39
C ALA A 402 -25.45 -0.79 16.36
N GLY A 403 -24.18 -0.90 16.71
CA GLY A 403 -23.16 -1.47 15.84
C GLY A 403 -21.77 -1.27 16.38
N ILE A 404 -20.84 -0.93 15.48
CA ILE A 404 -19.41 -0.89 15.77
C ILE A 404 -18.88 0.53 15.56
N SER A 405 -18.04 0.98 16.47
CA SER A 405 -17.25 2.20 16.36
C SER A 405 -15.77 1.87 16.47
N PHE A 406 -14.96 2.60 15.71
CA PHE A 406 -13.50 2.50 15.67
C PHE A 406 -12.83 3.74 16.26
N VAL A 407 -13.56 4.86 16.31
CA VAL A 407 -13.15 6.13 16.93
C VAL A 407 -14.38 6.71 17.62
N ARG A 408 -14.24 7.13 18.87
CA ARG A 408 -15.34 7.69 19.68
C ARG A 408 -15.14 9.16 19.98
#